data_AF-A0A9Q4B3T3-F1
#
_entry.id   AF-A0A9Q4B3T3-F1
#
_cell.length_a   1.000
_cell.length_b   1.000
_cell.length_c   1.000
_cell.angle_alpha   90.00
_cell.angle_beta   90.00
_cell.angle_gamma   90.00
#
_symmetry.space_group_name_H-M   'P 1'
#
loop_
_entity.id
_entity.type
_entity.pdbx_description
1 polymer ?
#
loop_
_entity_poly.entity_id
_entity_poly.type
_entity_poly.pdbx_seq_one_letter_code
_entity_poly.pdbx_strand_id
1 'polypeptide(L)'
;MKGVSIFFGQQTEQEQKYYLERMKQSGFQSIFTSLHIPEDDPQMYVGAINILGQQAKDLGMSLIADVSPTSLSYLNVDIDSVDTLIEKGITGLRVDYGFSNEAIIKISKAMTVVLNASTLSYRKAYNLLDQGLIKDHCDVCHNYYPRPETGLDKDWLIETNKWLRSFGFKTMAFVPGDLTFRGPLHKGLPTLEKHREISPFAAAKELWEHCAIDHVYIGDPAISVETSELFRQYDEEGVITLRAHFLDMDDAEYAVLNQLHRQRLDPARDVVRSETSRAYAQKGKIAITARSSNGNPSTLEQTRQVGSITIDNERYGRYQGELQIVKRELAYDPAVNIVGKVIAEDLPLIQHLKPGETFSFKHVASHKET
;
A
#
# COMPACT_ATOMS: atom_id res chain seq x y z
N MET A 1 1.18 5.17 9.86
CA MET A 1 1.67 3.86 10.36
C MET A 1 1.41 2.80 9.30
N LYS A 2 2.29 1.79 9.21
CA LYS A 2 2.15 0.65 8.31
C LYS A 2 1.88 -0.62 9.12
N GLY A 3 0.92 -1.43 8.69
CA GLY A 3 0.62 -2.70 9.33
C GLY A 3 0.41 -3.87 8.37
N VAL A 4 0.39 -5.08 8.91
CA VAL A 4 0.20 -6.33 8.17
C VAL A 4 -0.90 -7.16 8.79
N SER A 5 -1.56 -8.01 8.01
CA SER A 5 -2.58 -8.92 8.54
C SER A 5 -2.04 -10.34 8.71
N ILE A 6 -2.38 -10.97 9.83
CA ILE A 6 -2.11 -12.38 10.09
C ILE A 6 -3.44 -13.12 10.25
N PHE A 7 -3.59 -14.21 9.50
CA PHE A 7 -4.75 -15.10 9.57
C PHE A 7 -4.29 -16.51 9.95
N PHE A 8 -4.89 -17.06 11.00
CA PHE A 8 -4.55 -18.41 11.46
C PHE A 8 -4.99 -19.47 10.44
N GLY A 9 -4.17 -20.52 10.32
CA GLY A 9 -4.40 -21.62 9.37
C GLY A 9 -4.00 -21.33 7.92
N GLN A 10 -3.42 -20.15 7.61
CA GLN A 10 -2.94 -19.81 6.26
C GLN A 10 -1.43 -20.03 6.07
N GLN A 11 -0.68 -20.14 7.16
CA GLN A 11 0.79 -20.26 7.16
C GLN A 11 1.24 -20.98 8.43
N THR A 12 2.44 -21.58 8.38
CA THR A 12 3.10 -22.13 9.58
C THR A 12 3.61 -21.01 10.49
N GLU A 13 3.85 -21.32 11.76
CA GLU A 13 4.42 -20.37 12.72
C GLU A 13 5.78 -19.82 12.29
N GLN A 14 6.58 -20.63 11.61
CA GLN A 14 7.91 -20.25 11.12
C GLN A 14 7.82 -19.30 9.93
N GLU A 15 6.93 -19.56 8.96
CA GLU A 15 6.68 -18.66 7.83
C GLU A 15 6.12 -17.32 8.31
N GLN A 16 5.19 -17.35 9.26
CA GLN A 16 4.65 -16.16 9.92
C GLN A 16 5.78 -15.32 10.55
N LYS A 17 6.66 -15.96 11.33
CA LYS A 17 7.78 -15.27 11.98
C LYS A 17 8.70 -14.58 10.97
N TYR A 18 9.12 -15.31 9.93
CA TYR A 18 9.97 -14.77 8.88
C TYR A 18 9.31 -13.60 8.15
N TYR A 19 8.02 -13.72 7.85
CA TYR A 19 7.24 -12.64 7.25
C TYR A 19 7.24 -11.39 8.15
N LEU A 20 6.90 -11.54 9.44
CA LEU A 20 6.86 -10.42 10.37
C LEU A 20 8.23 -9.74 10.56
N GLU A 21 9.31 -10.52 10.63
CA GLU A 21 10.68 -9.99 10.69
C GLU A 21 11.03 -9.13 9.46
N ARG A 22 10.73 -9.62 8.26
CA ARG A 22 10.95 -8.87 7.01
C ARG A 22 10.10 -7.61 6.95
N MET A 23 8.84 -7.70 7.37
CA MET A 23 7.93 -6.55 7.37
C MET A 23 8.37 -5.49 8.39
N LYS A 24 8.84 -5.91 9.57
CA LYS A 24 9.44 -5.00 10.56
C LYS A 24 10.65 -4.26 10.00
N GLN A 25 11.56 -4.97 9.31
CA GLN A 25 12.71 -4.37 8.62
C GLN A 25 12.29 -3.39 7.51
N SER A 26 11.08 -3.56 6.96
CA SER A 26 10.51 -2.67 5.93
C SER A 26 9.65 -1.54 6.50
N GLY A 27 9.80 -1.26 7.81
CA GLY A 27 9.12 -0.17 8.51
C GLY A 27 7.67 -0.45 8.93
N PHE A 28 7.19 -1.68 8.85
CA PHE A 28 5.87 -2.05 9.37
C PHE A 28 5.94 -2.18 10.89
N GLN A 29 4.93 -1.62 11.58
CA GLN A 29 4.95 -1.45 13.03
C GLN A 29 3.77 -2.09 13.74
N SER A 30 2.76 -2.54 12.99
CA SER A 30 1.55 -3.14 13.56
C SER A 30 1.13 -4.41 12.84
N ILE A 31 0.47 -5.28 13.58
CA ILE A 31 -0.18 -6.49 13.13
C ILE A 31 -1.69 -6.32 13.36
N PHE A 32 -2.48 -6.73 12.39
CA PHE A 32 -3.91 -6.91 12.48
C PHE A 32 -4.22 -8.41 12.41
N THR A 33 -5.13 -8.90 13.23
CA THR A 33 -5.62 -10.28 13.11
C THR A 33 -7.11 -10.33 13.39
N SER A 34 -7.82 -11.22 12.71
CA SER A 34 -9.25 -11.43 12.92
C SER A 34 -9.49 -12.70 13.71
N LEU A 35 -10.08 -12.57 14.90
CA LEU A 35 -10.41 -13.68 15.78
C LEU A 35 -11.83 -14.17 15.51
N HIS A 36 -12.01 -14.84 14.38
CA HIS A 36 -13.17 -15.69 14.14
C HIS A 36 -12.84 -17.09 14.69
N ILE A 37 -13.15 -17.31 15.97
CA ILE A 37 -12.88 -18.59 16.64
C ILE A 37 -14.03 -19.54 16.28
N PRO A 38 -13.78 -20.64 15.56
CA PRO A 38 -14.79 -21.66 15.33
C PRO A 38 -15.22 -22.26 16.67
N GLU A 39 -16.51 -22.54 16.84
CA GLU A 39 -17.04 -23.13 18.08
C GLU A 39 -16.42 -24.51 18.37
N ASP A 40 -15.99 -25.22 17.31
CA ASP A 40 -15.56 -26.61 17.38
C ASP A 40 -14.12 -26.83 17.89
N ASP A 41 -13.22 -25.83 17.81
CA ASP A 41 -11.86 -25.93 18.39
C ASP A 41 -11.28 -24.57 18.87
N PRO A 42 -11.76 -24.06 20.02
CA PRO A 42 -11.27 -22.80 20.59
C PRO A 42 -9.82 -22.85 21.08
N GLN A 43 -9.32 -24.01 21.51
CA GLN A 43 -8.00 -24.12 22.15
C GLN A 43 -6.85 -23.91 21.15
N MET A 44 -6.99 -24.41 19.92
CA MET A 44 -6.02 -24.18 18.86
C MET A 44 -5.81 -22.68 18.60
N TYR A 45 -6.90 -21.91 18.59
CA TYR A 45 -6.86 -20.46 18.36
C TYR A 45 -6.22 -19.70 19.52
N VAL A 46 -6.47 -20.12 20.77
CA VAL A 46 -5.80 -19.55 21.95
C VAL A 46 -4.29 -19.79 21.90
N GLY A 47 -3.84 -20.96 21.46
CA GLY A 47 -2.43 -21.24 21.23
C GLY A 47 -1.82 -20.29 20.19
N ALA A 48 -2.45 -20.20 19.02
CA ALA A 48 -1.97 -19.38 17.92
C ALA A 48 -1.89 -17.88 18.26
N ILE A 49 -2.88 -17.34 18.99
CA ILE A 49 -2.85 -15.92 19.41
C ILE A 49 -1.76 -15.64 20.44
N ASN A 50 -1.47 -16.56 21.37
CA ASN A 50 -0.38 -16.38 22.32
C ASN A 50 0.98 -16.37 21.59
N ILE A 51 1.16 -17.22 20.58
CA ILE A 51 2.37 -17.26 19.77
C ILE A 51 2.53 -15.97 18.96
N LEU A 52 1.46 -15.53 18.29
CA LEU A 52 1.46 -14.26 17.54
C LEU A 52 1.75 -13.07 18.47
N GLY A 53 1.15 -13.06 19.66
CA GLY A 53 1.37 -12.03 20.67
C GLY A 53 2.81 -11.99 21.16
N GLN A 54 3.44 -13.15 21.39
CA GLN A 54 4.86 -13.20 21.73
C GLN A 54 5.74 -12.69 20.59
N GLN A 55 5.48 -13.10 19.34
CA GLN A 55 6.21 -12.59 18.17
C GLN A 55 6.06 -11.07 18.01
N ALA A 56 4.86 -10.54 18.24
CA ALA A 56 4.60 -9.10 18.21
C ALA A 56 5.45 -8.36 19.27
N LYS A 57 5.53 -8.90 20.50
CA LYS A 57 6.38 -8.35 21.57
C LYS A 57 7.87 -8.39 21.20
N ASP A 58 8.35 -9.53 20.73
CA ASP A 58 9.76 -9.73 20.37
C ASP A 58 10.20 -8.74 19.27
N LEU A 59 9.30 -8.43 18.34
CA LEU A 59 9.52 -7.47 17.24
C LEU A 59 9.17 -6.01 17.60
N GLY A 60 8.64 -5.76 18.79
CA GLY A 60 8.11 -4.45 19.19
C GLY A 60 7.08 -3.92 18.19
N MET A 61 6.12 -4.77 17.79
CA MET A 61 4.99 -4.43 16.93
C MET A 61 3.71 -4.40 17.76
N SER A 62 2.81 -3.45 17.47
CA SER A 62 1.47 -3.46 18.06
C SER A 62 0.63 -4.58 17.45
N LEU A 63 -0.26 -5.20 18.23
CA LEU A 63 -1.17 -6.25 17.77
C LEU A 63 -2.62 -5.81 18.03
N ILE A 64 -3.36 -5.62 16.94
CA ILE A 64 -4.79 -5.31 16.95
C ILE A 64 -5.55 -6.59 16.62
N ALA A 65 -6.39 -7.04 17.56
CA ALA A 65 -7.26 -8.19 17.36
C ALA A 65 -8.70 -7.73 17.10
N ASP A 66 -9.28 -8.16 15.98
CA ASP A 66 -10.69 -7.98 15.67
C ASP A 66 -11.51 -9.07 16.36
N VAL A 67 -12.37 -8.63 17.28
CA VAL A 67 -13.07 -9.48 18.24
C VAL A 67 -14.57 -9.21 18.24
N SER A 68 -15.32 -10.28 18.47
CA SER A 68 -16.71 -10.22 18.90
C SER A 68 -16.82 -10.50 20.42
N PRO A 69 -17.94 -10.17 21.08
CA PRO A 69 -18.16 -10.58 22.46
C PRO A 69 -18.03 -12.10 22.66
N THR A 70 -18.48 -12.90 21.68
CA THR A 70 -18.34 -14.36 21.69
C THR A 70 -16.87 -14.78 21.62
N SER A 71 -16.09 -14.18 20.71
CA SER A 71 -14.65 -14.47 20.57
C SER A 71 -13.86 -14.15 21.84
N LEU A 72 -14.22 -13.07 22.56
CA LEU A 72 -13.59 -12.72 23.84
C LEU A 72 -13.85 -13.78 24.91
N SER A 73 -15.06 -14.33 24.96
CA SER A 73 -15.42 -15.37 25.93
C SER A 73 -14.54 -16.62 25.79
N TYR A 74 -14.21 -17.03 24.56
CA TYR A 74 -13.34 -18.16 24.28
C TYR A 74 -11.87 -17.92 24.65
N LEU A 75 -11.43 -16.66 24.70
CA LEU A 75 -10.07 -16.32 25.17
C LEU A 75 -9.96 -16.42 26.70
N ASN A 76 -11.03 -16.73 27.41
CA ASN A 76 -11.15 -16.62 28.87
C ASN A 76 -10.80 -15.22 29.38
N VAL A 77 -11.07 -14.20 28.57
CA VAL A 77 -10.82 -12.81 28.93
C VAL A 77 -12.16 -12.13 29.13
N ASP A 78 -12.46 -11.77 30.37
CA ASP A 78 -13.50 -10.80 30.67
C ASP A 78 -13.06 -9.43 30.14
N ILE A 79 -13.98 -8.65 29.57
CA ILE A 79 -13.71 -7.26 29.21
C ILE A 79 -13.29 -6.43 30.43
N ASP A 80 -13.60 -6.92 31.63
CA ASP A 80 -13.12 -6.34 32.87
C ASP A 80 -11.64 -6.58 33.16
N SER A 81 -11.00 -7.52 32.46
CA SER A 81 -9.60 -7.98 32.63
C SER A 81 -8.72 -7.69 31.41
N VAL A 82 -8.84 -6.49 30.82
CA VAL A 82 -8.07 -6.04 29.65
C VAL A 82 -6.55 -6.19 29.85
N ASP A 83 -6.07 -6.11 31.08
CA ASP A 83 -4.65 -6.31 31.43
C ASP A 83 -4.12 -7.68 30.98
N THR A 84 -4.94 -8.73 31.02
CA THR A 84 -4.54 -10.07 30.57
C THR A 84 -4.30 -10.14 29.06
N LEU A 85 -4.97 -9.30 28.26
CA LEU A 85 -4.72 -9.19 26.81
C LEU A 85 -3.37 -8.51 26.53
N ILE A 86 -3.03 -7.49 27.32
CA ILE A 86 -1.73 -6.79 27.24
C ILE A 86 -0.60 -7.76 27.61
N GLU A 87 -0.78 -8.56 28.64
CA GLU A 87 0.15 -9.65 29.01
C GLU A 87 0.31 -10.69 27.90
N LYS A 88 -0.71 -10.91 27.08
CA LYS A 88 -0.65 -11.76 25.87
C LYS A 88 -0.06 -11.05 24.65
N GLY A 89 0.23 -9.74 24.72
CA GLY A 89 0.81 -8.96 23.62
C GLY A 89 -0.20 -8.30 22.72
N ILE A 90 -1.49 -8.40 23.02
CA ILE A 90 -2.55 -7.65 22.32
C ILE A 90 -2.53 -6.23 22.84
N THR A 91 -2.30 -5.27 21.94
CA THR A 91 -2.18 -3.84 22.27
C THR A 91 -3.37 -3.02 21.76
N GLY A 92 -4.31 -3.67 21.07
CA GLY A 92 -5.56 -3.04 20.70
C GLY A 92 -6.64 -4.04 20.29
N LEU A 93 -7.89 -3.58 20.38
CA LEU A 93 -9.07 -4.36 20.01
C LEU A 93 -9.88 -3.62 18.97
N ARG A 94 -10.18 -4.30 17.85
CA ARG A 94 -11.22 -3.86 16.92
C ARG A 94 -12.56 -4.41 17.37
N VAL A 95 -13.47 -3.50 17.70
CA VAL A 95 -14.78 -3.79 18.26
C VAL A 95 -15.83 -3.54 17.18
N ASP A 96 -16.38 -4.62 16.63
CA ASP A 96 -17.35 -4.54 15.54
C ASP A 96 -18.78 -4.34 16.09
N TYR A 97 -19.53 -5.42 16.30
CA TYR A 97 -20.89 -5.40 16.83
C TYR A 97 -20.98 -5.96 18.26
N GLY A 98 -21.96 -5.48 19.03
CA GLY A 98 -22.32 -6.04 20.34
C GLY A 98 -21.63 -5.42 21.56
N PHE A 99 -20.71 -4.46 21.37
CA PHE A 99 -20.08 -3.74 22.48
C PHE A 99 -20.89 -2.49 22.89
N SER A 100 -21.07 -2.30 24.21
CA SER A 100 -21.66 -1.08 24.77
C SER A 100 -20.68 0.09 24.70
N ASN A 101 -21.18 1.33 24.82
CA ASN A 101 -20.32 2.51 24.88
C ASN A 101 -19.36 2.46 26.08
N GLU A 102 -19.86 2.01 27.24
CA GLU A 102 -19.07 1.87 28.47
C GLU A 102 -17.88 0.92 28.28
N ALA A 103 -18.11 -0.20 27.60
CA ALA A 103 -17.07 -1.17 27.23
C ALA A 103 -16.01 -0.53 26.33
N ILE A 104 -16.42 0.18 25.28
CA ILE A 104 -15.52 0.87 24.34
C ILE A 104 -14.64 1.90 25.08
N ILE A 105 -15.26 2.71 25.94
CA ILE A 105 -14.55 3.73 26.73
C ILE A 105 -13.57 3.06 27.69
N LYS A 106 -13.96 1.97 28.35
CA LYS A 106 -13.08 1.20 29.23
C LYS A 106 -11.87 0.65 28.47
N ILE A 107 -12.06 0.07 27.29
CA ILE A 107 -10.95 -0.41 26.45
C ILE A 107 -10.00 0.76 26.11
N SER A 108 -10.52 1.91 25.68
CA SER A 108 -9.69 3.08 25.31
C SER A 108 -8.78 3.59 26.45
N LYS A 109 -9.17 3.34 27.70
CA LYS A 109 -8.38 3.72 28.89
C LYS A 109 -7.22 2.78 29.16
N ALA A 110 -7.27 1.55 28.64
CA ALA A 110 -6.26 0.52 28.86
C ALA A 110 -5.38 0.27 27.61
N MET A 111 -5.96 0.35 26.40
CA MET A 111 -5.28 0.07 25.15
C MET A 111 -5.95 0.76 23.96
N THR A 112 -5.45 0.53 22.75
CA THR A 112 -6.08 1.08 21.54
C THR A 112 -7.42 0.40 21.28
N VAL A 113 -8.49 1.18 21.12
CA VAL A 113 -9.78 0.70 20.62
C VAL A 113 -9.95 1.10 19.16
N VAL A 114 -10.40 0.16 18.34
CA VAL A 114 -10.62 0.39 16.91
C VAL A 114 -12.09 0.23 16.59
N LEU A 115 -12.72 1.32 16.15
CA LEU A 115 -14.13 1.32 15.75
C LEU A 115 -14.26 0.96 14.27
N ASN A 116 -15.39 0.37 13.88
CA ASN A 116 -15.69 0.12 12.48
C ASN A 116 -16.20 1.40 11.79
N ALA A 117 -15.51 1.85 10.74
CA ALA A 117 -15.86 3.06 10.00
C ALA A 117 -17.25 2.99 9.36
N SER A 118 -17.65 1.80 8.89
CA SER A 118 -18.89 1.59 8.15
C SER A 118 -20.15 1.62 9.02
N THR A 119 -20.01 1.43 10.33
CA THR A 119 -21.14 1.36 11.28
C THR A 119 -21.15 2.52 12.29
N LEU A 120 -20.09 3.33 12.32
CA LEU A 120 -20.00 4.47 13.21
C LEU A 120 -20.90 5.62 12.73
N SER A 121 -21.93 5.94 13.52
CA SER A 121 -22.77 7.12 13.28
C SER A 121 -22.25 8.35 14.02
N TYR A 122 -22.60 9.54 13.53
CA TYR A 122 -22.31 10.81 14.19
C TYR A 122 -22.73 10.81 15.67
N ARG A 123 -23.95 10.33 15.97
CA ARG A 123 -24.47 10.27 17.34
C ARG A 123 -23.63 9.36 18.23
N LYS A 124 -23.19 8.20 17.72
CA LYS A 124 -22.35 7.28 18.49
C LYS A 124 -20.96 7.88 18.74
N ALA A 125 -20.34 8.46 17.71
CA ALA A 125 -19.05 9.15 17.82
C ALA A 125 -19.10 10.28 18.86
N TYR A 126 -20.11 11.16 18.78
CA TYR A 126 -20.31 12.24 19.73
C TYR A 126 -20.48 11.72 21.16
N ASN A 127 -21.40 10.77 21.36
CA ASN A 127 -21.65 10.21 22.69
C ASN A 127 -20.42 9.56 23.31
N LEU A 128 -19.62 8.82 22.53
CA LEU A 128 -18.39 8.20 23.05
C LEU A 128 -17.39 9.24 23.55
N LEU A 129 -17.18 10.30 22.78
CA LEU A 129 -16.27 11.39 23.15
C LEU A 129 -16.78 12.17 24.37
N ASP A 130 -18.07 12.51 24.40
CA ASP A 130 -18.71 13.20 25.52
C ASP A 130 -18.65 12.38 26.82
N GLN A 131 -18.77 11.04 26.70
CA GLN A 131 -18.69 10.11 27.83
C GLN A 131 -17.24 9.75 28.24
N GLY A 132 -16.22 10.38 27.63
CA GLY A 132 -14.82 10.27 28.06
C GLY A 132 -13.99 9.19 27.37
N LEU A 133 -14.31 8.85 26.11
CA LEU A 133 -13.41 8.08 25.24
C LEU A 133 -12.05 8.80 25.10
N ILE A 134 -10.95 8.07 25.30
CA ILE A 134 -9.61 8.61 25.03
C ILE A 134 -9.35 8.60 23.53
N LYS A 135 -9.54 9.76 22.90
CA LYS A 135 -9.41 9.94 21.45
C LYS A 135 -8.06 9.49 20.89
N ASP A 136 -6.97 9.76 21.59
CA ASP A 136 -5.62 9.39 21.13
C ASP A 136 -5.36 7.87 21.14
N HIS A 137 -6.21 7.12 21.84
CA HIS A 137 -6.24 5.65 21.86
C HIS A 137 -7.42 5.09 21.07
N CYS A 138 -8.05 5.88 20.19
CA CYS A 138 -9.17 5.45 19.38
C CYS A 138 -8.90 5.70 17.89
N ASP A 139 -8.83 4.62 17.13
CA ASP A 139 -8.74 4.65 15.68
C ASP A 139 -10.06 4.16 15.05
N VAL A 140 -10.30 4.52 13.79
CA VAL A 140 -11.49 4.12 13.04
C VAL A 140 -11.05 3.40 11.77
N CYS A 141 -11.41 2.13 11.65
CA CYS A 141 -10.92 1.22 10.61
C CYS A 141 -12.01 0.87 9.60
N HIS A 142 -11.74 1.15 8.33
CA HIS A 142 -12.52 0.69 7.19
C HIS A 142 -12.37 -0.82 7.01
N ASN A 143 -13.40 -1.47 6.47
CA ASN A 143 -13.30 -2.89 6.14
C ASN A 143 -12.37 -3.13 4.94
N TYR A 144 -11.90 -4.37 4.81
CA TYR A 144 -11.47 -4.94 3.53
C TYR A 144 -12.63 -5.72 2.87
N TYR A 145 -12.56 -5.91 1.56
CA TYR A 145 -13.64 -6.51 0.77
C TYR A 145 -13.16 -7.71 -0.05
N PRO A 146 -13.35 -8.95 0.43
CA PRO A 146 -12.92 -10.16 -0.28
C PRO A 146 -13.64 -10.40 -1.60
N ARG A 147 -14.92 -10.00 -1.69
CA ARG A 147 -15.72 -10.14 -2.91
C ARG A 147 -15.33 -9.04 -3.90
N PRO A 148 -14.93 -9.37 -5.13
CA PRO A 148 -14.78 -8.38 -6.19
C PRO A 148 -16.01 -7.49 -6.34
N GLU A 149 -15.80 -6.28 -6.83
CA GLU A 149 -16.82 -5.26 -7.13
C GLU A 149 -17.51 -4.66 -5.90
N THR A 150 -17.08 -4.99 -4.68
CA THR A 150 -17.74 -4.54 -3.44
C THR A 150 -16.91 -3.65 -2.53
N GLY A 151 -15.65 -3.42 -2.89
CA GLY A 151 -14.81 -2.41 -2.26
C GLY A 151 -15.44 -1.02 -2.36
N LEU A 152 -15.00 -0.15 -1.47
CA LEU A 152 -15.55 1.19 -1.36
C LEU A 152 -15.24 2.04 -2.59
N ASP A 153 -16.18 2.95 -2.88
CA ASP A 153 -15.95 4.09 -3.76
C ASP A 153 -14.98 5.09 -3.11
N LYS A 154 -14.13 5.72 -3.93
CA LYS A 154 -13.09 6.62 -3.45
C LYS A 154 -13.66 7.92 -2.87
N ASP A 155 -14.65 8.52 -3.55
CA ASP A 155 -15.20 9.80 -3.11
C ASP A 155 -15.99 9.62 -1.82
N TRP A 156 -16.74 8.52 -1.70
CA TRP A 156 -17.39 8.15 -0.44
C TRP A 156 -16.41 7.98 0.72
N LEU A 157 -15.27 7.31 0.49
CA LEU A 157 -14.24 7.12 1.52
C LEU A 157 -13.61 8.45 1.94
N ILE A 158 -13.35 9.36 0.99
CA ILE A 158 -12.83 10.70 1.27
C ILE A 158 -13.81 11.50 2.15
N GLU A 159 -15.09 11.53 1.78
CA GLU A 159 -16.12 12.23 2.58
C GLU A 159 -16.27 11.62 3.96
N THR A 160 -16.18 10.29 4.06
CA THR A 160 -16.20 9.58 5.34
C THR A 160 -15.01 10.00 6.22
N ASN A 161 -13.80 10.05 5.65
CA ASN A 161 -12.61 10.43 6.40
C ASN A 161 -12.61 11.90 6.82
N LYS A 162 -13.22 12.81 6.03
CA LYS A 162 -13.37 14.22 6.41
C LYS A 162 -14.16 14.38 7.71
N TRP A 163 -15.31 13.72 7.84
CA TRP A 163 -16.10 13.84 9.07
C TRP A 163 -15.46 13.09 10.24
N LEU A 164 -14.84 11.93 10.02
CA LEU A 164 -14.10 11.22 11.07
C LEU A 164 -12.96 12.08 11.64
N ARG A 165 -12.21 12.75 10.77
CA ARG A 165 -11.17 13.71 11.16
C ARG A 165 -11.73 14.94 11.85
N SER A 166 -12.97 15.36 11.55
CA SER A 166 -13.62 16.48 12.27
C SER A 166 -13.85 16.18 13.75
N PHE A 167 -13.98 14.90 14.12
CA PHE A 167 -13.98 14.44 15.51
C PHE A 167 -12.57 14.22 16.08
N GLY A 168 -11.54 14.33 15.24
CA GLY A 168 -10.14 14.11 15.58
C GLY A 168 -9.73 12.64 15.65
N PHE A 169 -10.52 11.72 15.07
CA PHE A 169 -10.12 10.33 14.95
C PHE A 169 -9.05 10.14 13.88
N LYS A 170 -8.17 9.16 14.10
CA LYS A 170 -7.30 8.62 13.06
C LYS A 170 -8.03 7.50 12.32
N THR A 171 -7.65 7.31 11.07
CA THR A 171 -8.33 6.42 10.14
C THR A 171 -7.41 5.32 9.63
N MET A 172 -7.98 4.12 9.47
CA MET A 172 -7.26 2.95 8.98
C MET A 172 -7.96 2.33 7.78
N ALA A 173 -7.17 1.84 6.82
CA ALA A 173 -7.68 1.12 5.66
C ALA A 173 -6.70 0.05 5.19
N PHE A 174 -7.18 -0.84 4.32
CA PHE A 174 -6.43 -1.98 3.80
C PHE A 174 -6.11 -1.81 2.32
N VAL A 175 -4.91 -2.27 1.95
CA VAL A 175 -4.48 -2.51 0.57
C VAL A 175 -4.32 -4.02 0.37
N PRO A 176 -4.51 -4.55 -0.84
CA PRO A 176 -4.34 -5.98 -1.05
C PRO A 176 -2.86 -6.37 -0.91
N GLY A 177 -2.60 -7.67 -0.72
CA GLY A 177 -1.27 -8.23 -0.91
C GLY A 177 -1.00 -8.54 -2.39
N ASP A 178 0.18 -9.07 -2.69
CA ASP A 178 0.61 -9.45 -4.05
C ASP A 178 1.34 -10.80 -4.10
N LEU A 179 1.36 -11.57 -2.99
CA LEU A 179 2.01 -12.88 -2.93
C LEU A 179 1.02 -13.99 -2.58
N THR A 180 0.42 -13.90 -1.39
CA THR A 180 -0.55 -14.89 -0.92
C THR A 180 -1.86 -14.18 -0.67
N PHE A 181 -2.88 -14.50 -1.46
CA PHE A 181 -4.22 -13.96 -1.28
C PHE A 181 -5.04 -14.80 -0.30
N ARG A 182 -5.81 -14.15 0.58
CA ARG A 182 -6.62 -14.87 1.56
C ARG A 182 -7.73 -15.68 0.86
N GLY A 183 -7.91 -16.93 1.28
CA GLY A 183 -9.07 -17.72 0.91
C GLY A 183 -10.39 -17.14 1.47
N PRO A 184 -11.55 -17.61 0.98
CA PRO A 184 -11.70 -18.65 -0.05
C PRO A 184 -11.63 -18.11 -1.48
N LEU A 185 -11.72 -16.79 -1.68
CA LEU A 185 -11.82 -16.21 -3.03
C LEU A 185 -10.47 -15.98 -3.69
N HIS A 186 -9.41 -15.71 -2.90
CA HIS A 186 -8.09 -15.39 -3.41
C HIS A 186 -8.10 -14.20 -4.41
N LYS A 187 -8.92 -13.17 -4.12
CA LYS A 187 -9.13 -11.98 -4.98
C LYS A 187 -8.69 -10.66 -4.32
N GLY A 188 -7.77 -10.75 -3.36
CA GLY A 188 -7.26 -9.60 -2.61
C GLY A 188 -8.23 -9.03 -1.59
N LEU A 189 -7.68 -8.34 -0.60
CA LEU A 189 -8.39 -7.70 0.49
C LEU A 189 -8.20 -6.18 0.52
N PRO A 190 -8.61 -5.44 -0.54
CA PRO A 190 -8.54 -3.99 -0.55
C PRO A 190 -9.72 -3.36 0.22
N THR A 191 -9.53 -2.13 0.69
CA THR A 191 -10.63 -1.25 1.11
C THR A 191 -11.30 -0.57 -0.09
N LEU A 192 -10.53 0.03 -1.00
CA LEU A 192 -11.05 0.65 -2.23
C LEU A 192 -11.10 -0.36 -3.36
N GLU A 193 -12.21 -0.43 -4.10
CA GLU A 193 -12.35 -1.42 -5.18
C GLU A 193 -11.29 -1.24 -6.27
N LYS A 194 -10.98 0.02 -6.62
CA LYS A 194 -9.95 0.38 -7.60
C LYS A 194 -8.53 -0.05 -7.22
N HIS A 195 -8.30 -0.54 -6.00
CA HIS A 195 -6.99 -1.02 -5.54
C HIS A 195 -6.77 -2.52 -5.76
N ARG A 196 -7.80 -3.28 -6.17
CA ARG A 196 -7.76 -4.74 -6.20
C ARG A 196 -6.64 -5.34 -7.06
N GLU A 197 -6.32 -4.69 -8.17
CA GLU A 197 -5.35 -5.17 -9.17
C GLU A 197 -4.13 -4.24 -9.32
N ILE A 198 -3.90 -3.35 -8.35
CA ILE A 198 -2.74 -2.46 -8.37
C ILE A 198 -1.74 -2.85 -7.30
N SER A 199 -0.52 -2.35 -7.45
CA SER A 199 0.57 -2.58 -6.50
C SER A 199 0.16 -2.16 -5.08
N PRO A 200 0.45 -2.99 -4.05
CA PRO A 200 0.15 -2.63 -2.66
C PRO A 200 0.79 -1.29 -2.25
N PHE A 201 1.99 -1.00 -2.76
CA PHE A 201 2.67 0.28 -2.53
C PHE A 201 1.94 1.45 -3.22
N ALA A 202 1.51 1.27 -4.47
CA ALA A 202 0.73 2.29 -5.20
C ALA A 202 -0.60 2.61 -4.50
N ALA A 203 -1.31 1.56 -4.07
CA ALA A 203 -2.54 1.67 -3.30
C ALA A 203 -2.31 2.41 -1.97
N ALA A 204 -1.25 2.06 -1.24
CA ALA A 204 -0.93 2.68 0.04
C ALA A 204 -0.61 4.18 -0.11
N LYS A 205 0.18 4.55 -1.12
CA LYS A 205 0.49 5.95 -1.41
C LYS A 205 -0.78 6.76 -1.72
N GLU A 206 -1.71 6.21 -2.51
CA GLU A 206 -2.97 6.88 -2.77
C GLU A 206 -3.80 7.07 -1.49
N LEU A 207 -3.86 6.06 -0.62
CA LEU A 207 -4.58 6.16 0.64
C LEU A 207 -4.02 7.27 1.55
N TRP A 208 -2.69 7.35 1.68
CA TRP A 208 -2.04 8.39 2.50
C TRP A 208 -2.27 9.80 1.93
N GLU A 209 -2.10 9.97 0.63
CA GLU A 209 -1.99 11.31 0.04
C GLU A 209 -3.30 11.88 -0.46
N HIS A 210 -4.23 11.02 -0.86
CA HIS A 210 -5.46 11.42 -1.54
C HIS A 210 -6.72 10.99 -0.81
N CYS A 211 -6.61 10.09 0.17
CA CYS A 211 -7.76 9.60 0.92
C CYS A 211 -7.72 9.98 2.41
N ALA A 212 -6.67 10.65 2.86
CA ALA A 212 -6.50 11.06 4.25
C ALA A 212 -6.58 9.88 5.23
N ILE A 213 -5.95 8.75 4.89
CA ILE A 213 -5.77 7.59 5.77
C ILE A 213 -4.48 7.72 6.57
N ASP A 214 -4.54 7.48 7.89
CA ASP A 214 -3.38 7.58 8.78
C ASP A 214 -2.61 6.25 8.90
N HIS A 215 -3.34 5.13 8.85
CA HIS A 215 -2.77 3.79 9.00
C HIS A 215 -3.19 2.90 7.82
N VAL A 216 -2.21 2.34 7.11
CA VAL A 216 -2.46 1.43 5.99
C VAL A 216 -1.97 0.04 6.37
N TYR A 217 -2.85 -0.95 6.24
CA TYR A 217 -2.54 -2.36 6.49
C TYR A 217 -2.53 -3.15 5.19
N ILE A 218 -1.62 -4.11 5.08
CA ILE A 218 -1.75 -5.18 4.09
C ILE A 218 -2.92 -6.06 4.54
N GLY A 219 -3.97 -6.14 3.73
CA GLY A 219 -5.17 -6.91 4.02
C GLY A 219 -4.95 -8.41 3.87
N ASP A 220 -4.16 -8.84 2.89
CA ASP A 220 -3.86 -10.24 2.62
C ASP A 220 -2.71 -10.80 3.49
N PRO A 221 -2.59 -12.15 3.60
CA PRO A 221 -1.56 -12.79 4.41
C PRO A 221 -0.12 -12.37 4.09
N ALA A 222 0.21 -12.10 2.83
CA ALA A 222 1.57 -11.78 2.45
C ALA A 222 1.69 -10.87 1.22
N ILE A 223 2.73 -10.04 1.25
CA ILE A 223 3.30 -9.38 0.07
C ILE A 223 4.62 -10.03 -0.35
N SER A 224 5.05 -9.75 -1.58
CA SER A 224 6.34 -10.16 -2.13
C SER A 224 7.51 -9.45 -1.43
N VAL A 225 8.71 -10.05 -1.53
CA VAL A 225 9.96 -9.40 -1.04
C VAL A 225 10.19 -8.09 -1.77
N GLU A 226 9.90 -8.07 -3.08
CA GLU A 226 10.00 -6.86 -3.89
C GLU A 226 9.10 -5.75 -3.36
N THR A 227 7.83 -6.03 -3.10
CA THR A 227 6.91 -4.99 -2.59
C THR A 227 7.31 -4.50 -1.21
N SER A 228 7.79 -5.38 -0.31
CA SER A 228 8.32 -4.92 0.99
C SER A 228 9.54 -4.00 0.83
N GLU A 229 10.40 -4.27 -0.16
CA GLU A 229 11.54 -3.40 -0.49
C GLU A 229 11.10 -2.03 -0.98
N LEU A 230 10.04 -1.95 -1.81
CA LEU A 230 9.49 -0.68 -2.28
C LEU A 230 9.04 0.21 -1.10
N PHE A 231 8.38 -0.38 -0.10
CA PHE A 231 8.01 0.34 1.12
C PHE A 231 9.23 0.80 1.92
N ARG A 232 10.28 -0.04 2.02
CA ARG A 232 11.50 0.31 2.74
C ARG A 232 12.24 1.47 2.07
N GLN A 233 12.48 1.35 0.76
CA GLN A 233 13.20 2.35 -0.01
C GLN A 233 12.50 3.71 0.02
N TYR A 234 11.16 3.72 -0.05
CA TYR A 234 10.40 4.96 0.07
C TYR A 234 10.57 5.62 1.45
N ASP A 235 10.53 4.84 2.54
CA ASP A 235 10.71 5.36 3.90
C ASP A 235 12.14 5.90 4.13
N GLU A 236 13.16 5.19 3.66
CA GLU A 236 14.57 5.50 3.92
C GLU A 236 15.11 6.60 3.00
N GLU A 237 14.71 6.60 1.73
CA GLU A 237 15.30 7.45 0.69
C GLU A 237 14.32 8.49 0.14
N GLY A 238 13.01 8.33 0.37
CA GLY A 238 11.98 9.15 -0.29
C GLY A 238 11.86 8.88 -1.79
N VAL A 239 12.33 7.71 -2.26
CA VAL A 239 12.36 7.35 -3.69
C VAL A 239 11.18 6.46 -4.04
N ILE A 240 10.44 6.85 -5.09
CA ILE A 240 9.42 6.01 -5.71
C ILE A 240 10.07 5.14 -6.78
N THR A 241 10.15 3.85 -6.53
CA THR A 241 10.68 2.90 -7.51
C THR A 241 9.55 2.37 -8.39
N LEU A 242 9.61 2.66 -9.69
CA LEU A 242 8.65 2.21 -10.68
C LEU A 242 9.15 0.92 -11.33
N ARG A 243 8.37 -0.16 -11.21
CA ARG A 243 8.68 -1.41 -11.90
C ARG A 243 8.30 -1.31 -13.36
N ALA A 244 9.18 -1.77 -14.24
CA ALA A 244 9.01 -1.61 -15.67
C ALA A 244 9.62 -2.75 -16.48
N HIS A 245 9.03 -3.03 -17.64
CA HIS A 245 9.67 -3.81 -18.69
C HIS A 245 10.54 -2.89 -19.52
N PHE A 246 11.82 -3.24 -19.64
CA PHE A 246 12.77 -2.49 -20.45
C PHE A 246 12.81 -3.08 -21.85
N LEU A 247 12.85 -2.22 -22.86
CA LEU A 247 13.17 -2.63 -24.22
C LEU A 247 14.69 -2.74 -24.35
N ASP A 248 15.16 -3.41 -25.39
CA ASP A 248 16.58 -3.36 -25.75
C ASP A 248 17.01 -1.90 -25.90
N MET A 249 18.08 -1.54 -25.19
CA MET A 249 18.64 -0.20 -25.09
C MET A 249 20.12 -0.29 -25.43
N ASP A 250 20.64 0.78 -26.02
CA ASP A 250 22.09 0.99 -26.06
C ASP A 250 22.61 1.54 -24.71
N ASP A 251 23.93 1.61 -24.57
CA ASP A 251 24.58 2.11 -23.36
C ASP A 251 24.19 3.55 -23.03
N ALA A 252 23.87 4.37 -24.04
CA ALA A 252 23.53 5.79 -23.87
C ALA A 252 22.13 5.94 -23.26
N GLU A 253 21.14 5.23 -23.80
CA GLU A 253 19.78 5.17 -23.26
C GLU A 253 19.77 4.57 -21.85
N TYR A 254 20.49 3.47 -21.63
CA TYR A 254 20.59 2.85 -20.31
C TYR A 254 21.26 3.77 -19.29
N ALA A 255 22.33 4.48 -19.68
CA ALA A 255 23.01 5.44 -18.80
C ALA A 255 22.09 6.57 -18.34
N VAL A 256 21.17 7.03 -19.18
CA VAL A 256 20.17 8.05 -18.82
C VAL A 256 19.05 7.45 -17.95
N LEU A 257 18.54 6.27 -18.30
CA LEU A 257 17.46 5.61 -17.56
C LEU A 257 17.89 5.16 -16.15
N ASN A 258 19.12 4.68 -16.00
CA ASN A 258 19.65 4.15 -14.74
C ASN A 258 20.11 5.26 -13.76
N GLN A 259 19.54 6.46 -13.87
CA GLN A 259 19.80 7.57 -12.94
C GLN A 259 18.69 7.65 -11.89
N LEU A 260 19.01 8.29 -10.76
CA LEU A 260 17.95 8.81 -9.91
C LEU A 260 17.31 10.03 -10.58
N HIS A 261 16.00 9.98 -10.73
CA HIS A 261 15.23 11.04 -11.35
C HIS A 261 14.48 11.86 -10.32
N ARG A 262 14.16 13.09 -10.71
CA ARG A 262 13.31 13.99 -9.94
C ARG A 262 12.28 14.60 -10.85
N GLN A 263 11.01 14.49 -10.49
CA GLN A 263 9.94 15.15 -11.23
C GLN A 263 10.10 16.65 -11.12
N ARG A 264 9.94 17.34 -12.25
CA ARG A 264 9.99 18.80 -12.32
C ARG A 264 8.95 19.46 -11.40
N LEU A 265 9.30 20.65 -10.89
CA LEU A 265 8.42 21.44 -10.03
C LEU A 265 7.21 22.03 -10.78
N ASP A 266 7.30 22.15 -12.10
CA ASP A 266 6.25 22.56 -13.03
C ASP A 266 5.67 21.33 -13.75
N PRO A 267 4.77 20.55 -13.10
CA PRO A 267 4.33 19.26 -13.63
C PRO A 267 3.57 19.44 -14.94
N ALA A 268 3.95 18.67 -15.96
CA ALA A 268 3.20 18.62 -17.19
C ALA A 268 1.94 17.78 -17.02
N ARG A 269 0.90 18.14 -17.78
CA ARG A 269 -0.38 17.42 -17.82
C ARG A 269 -0.22 15.99 -18.34
N ASP A 270 0.60 15.82 -19.38
CA ASP A 270 0.63 14.60 -20.20
C ASP A 270 1.81 13.67 -19.91
N VAL A 271 2.85 14.17 -19.23
CA VAL A 271 4.08 13.41 -18.93
C VAL A 271 4.63 13.77 -17.55
N VAL A 272 5.24 12.80 -16.87
CA VAL A 272 6.25 13.06 -15.83
C VAL A 272 7.54 13.40 -16.54
N ARG A 273 8.24 14.44 -16.10
CA ARG A 273 9.47 14.92 -16.74
C ARG A 273 10.60 14.88 -15.74
N SER A 274 11.67 14.17 -16.08
CA SER A 274 12.87 14.11 -15.24
C SER A 274 13.67 15.42 -15.36
N GLU A 275 13.74 16.18 -14.26
CA GLU A 275 14.54 17.40 -14.16
C GLU A 275 16.05 17.13 -14.35
N THR A 276 16.52 15.96 -13.93
CA THR A 276 17.95 15.61 -13.85
C THR A 276 18.51 15.02 -15.14
N SER A 277 17.70 14.25 -15.87
CA SER A 277 18.10 13.46 -17.04
C SER A 277 18.83 14.26 -18.12
N ARG A 278 18.24 15.36 -18.58
CA ARG A 278 18.80 16.19 -19.66
C ARG A 278 20.14 16.82 -19.27
N ALA A 279 20.24 17.33 -18.05
CA ALA A 279 21.48 17.93 -17.55
C ALA A 279 22.60 16.88 -17.42
N TYR A 280 22.26 15.66 -17.02
CA TYR A 280 23.18 14.52 -16.99
C TYR A 280 23.69 14.19 -18.41
N ALA A 281 22.78 14.00 -19.37
CA ALA A 281 23.15 13.71 -20.76
C ALA A 281 24.05 14.79 -21.37
N GLN A 282 23.72 16.07 -21.18
CA GLN A 282 24.51 17.19 -21.70
C GLN A 282 25.92 17.26 -21.09
N LYS A 283 26.03 17.11 -19.76
CA LYS A 283 27.33 17.10 -19.07
C LYS A 283 28.19 15.90 -19.48
N GLY A 284 27.56 14.73 -19.63
CA GLY A 284 28.21 13.51 -20.07
C GLY A 284 28.50 13.45 -21.57
N LYS A 285 28.02 14.42 -22.35
CA LYS A 285 28.04 14.41 -23.83
C LYS A 285 27.45 13.11 -24.40
N ILE A 286 26.40 12.61 -23.76
CA ILE A 286 25.69 11.40 -24.17
C ILE A 286 24.80 11.76 -25.35
N ALA A 287 25.05 11.12 -26.50
CA ALA A 287 24.23 11.24 -27.69
C ALA A 287 23.18 10.12 -27.71
N ILE A 288 21.90 10.50 -27.78
CA ILE A 288 20.78 9.56 -27.87
C ILE A 288 20.41 9.45 -29.35
N THR A 289 20.82 8.35 -29.98
CA THR A 289 20.56 8.13 -31.41
C THR A 289 19.08 7.82 -31.63
N ALA A 290 18.49 8.37 -32.69
CA ALA A 290 17.12 8.00 -33.05
C ALA A 290 17.05 6.51 -33.39
N ARG A 291 16.15 5.77 -32.75
CA ARG A 291 15.94 4.35 -33.06
C ARG A 291 15.46 4.21 -34.51
N SER A 292 16.12 3.36 -35.31
CA SER A 292 15.68 3.06 -36.68
C SER A 292 14.41 2.21 -36.65
N SER A 293 13.32 2.71 -37.23
CA SER A 293 12.15 1.91 -37.58
C SER A 293 12.49 1.05 -38.81
N ASN A 294 13.22 -0.04 -38.62
CA ASN A 294 13.51 -0.99 -39.70
C ASN A 294 12.27 -1.87 -39.95
N GLY A 295 11.23 -1.30 -40.56
CA GLY A 295 9.99 -2.00 -40.90
C GLY A 295 8.76 -1.12 -40.81
N ASN A 296 7.64 -1.62 -41.36
CA ASN A 296 6.32 -1.04 -41.10
C ASN A 296 6.13 -1.02 -39.57
N PRO A 297 5.89 0.13 -38.94
CA PRO A 297 5.79 0.20 -37.50
C PRO A 297 4.70 -0.77 -37.05
N SER A 298 5.04 -1.66 -36.11
CA SER A 298 4.01 -2.42 -35.41
C SER A 298 2.98 -1.42 -34.86
N THR A 299 1.72 -1.80 -34.67
CA THR A 299 0.70 -0.90 -34.11
C THR A 299 1.10 -0.29 -32.75
N LEU A 300 2.06 -0.90 -32.05
CA LEU A 300 2.69 -0.42 -30.82
C LEU A 300 3.63 0.79 -31.03
N GLU A 301 4.08 1.06 -32.25
CA GLU A 301 4.96 2.17 -32.62
C GLU A 301 4.18 3.42 -33.08
N GLN A 302 2.86 3.35 -33.21
CA GLN A 302 2.05 4.50 -33.68
C GLN A 302 1.66 5.48 -32.57
N THR A 303 1.76 5.05 -31.31
CA THR A 303 1.37 5.84 -30.13
C THR A 303 2.29 5.58 -28.96
N ARG A 304 2.57 6.60 -28.17
CA ARG A 304 3.19 6.47 -26.85
C ARG A 304 2.08 6.24 -25.83
N GLN A 305 2.01 5.03 -25.30
CA GLN A 305 0.95 4.61 -24.38
C GLN A 305 1.21 5.12 -22.96
N VAL A 306 0.17 5.12 -22.12
CA VAL A 306 0.33 5.37 -20.67
C VAL A 306 1.36 4.39 -20.09
N GLY A 307 2.28 4.92 -19.29
CA GLY A 307 3.39 4.16 -18.71
C GLY A 307 4.63 4.02 -19.60
N SER A 308 4.58 4.43 -20.87
CA SER A 308 5.78 4.44 -21.71
C SER A 308 6.86 5.31 -21.09
N ILE A 309 8.06 4.74 -20.96
CA ILE A 309 9.29 5.44 -20.58
C ILE A 309 9.96 5.87 -21.87
N THR A 310 10.24 7.16 -21.97
CA THR A 310 10.74 7.76 -23.20
C THR A 310 11.96 8.64 -22.96
N ILE A 311 12.83 8.73 -23.95
CA ILE A 311 13.99 9.61 -23.95
C ILE A 311 14.01 10.38 -25.26
N ASP A 312 14.08 11.71 -25.16
CA ASP A 312 14.22 12.58 -26.34
C ASP A 312 15.56 12.31 -27.03
N ASN A 313 15.54 12.00 -28.32
CA ASN A 313 16.72 11.66 -29.11
C ASN A 313 17.34 12.91 -29.78
N GLU A 314 18.41 12.71 -30.57
CA GLU A 314 19.14 13.78 -31.25
C GLU A 314 18.26 14.70 -32.12
N ARG A 315 17.10 14.23 -32.59
CA ARG A 315 16.16 15.02 -33.41
C ARG A 315 15.37 16.04 -32.58
N TYR A 316 15.32 15.92 -31.25
CA TYR A 316 14.67 16.89 -30.36
C TYR A 316 15.59 18.07 -29.99
N GLY A 317 16.78 18.15 -30.61
CA GLY A 317 17.70 19.27 -30.45
C GLY A 317 18.11 19.50 -29.00
N ARG A 318 17.82 20.69 -28.46
CA ARG A 318 18.23 21.06 -27.08
C ARG A 318 17.60 20.19 -25.98
N TYR A 319 16.55 19.44 -26.29
CA TYR A 319 15.85 18.58 -25.35
C TYR A 319 16.41 17.14 -25.31
N GLN A 320 17.32 16.78 -26.22
CA GLN A 320 17.96 15.47 -26.24
C GLN A 320 18.43 15.04 -24.83
N GLY A 321 18.10 13.80 -24.47
CA GLY A 321 18.39 13.20 -23.17
C GLY A 321 17.36 13.50 -22.08
N GLU A 322 16.28 14.23 -22.37
CA GLU A 322 15.17 14.39 -21.43
C GLU A 322 14.38 13.09 -21.32
N LEU A 323 14.35 12.51 -20.11
CA LEU A 323 13.56 11.33 -19.80
C LEU A 323 12.15 11.73 -19.35
N GLN A 324 11.14 11.06 -19.90
CA GLN A 324 9.74 11.28 -19.59
C GLN A 324 9.00 9.96 -19.33
N ILE A 325 7.94 10.01 -18.53
CA ILE A 325 6.98 8.92 -18.37
C ILE A 325 5.60 9.40 -18.80
N VAL A 326 4.98 8.67 -19.71
CA VAL A 326 3.73 9.08 -20.35
C VAL A 326 2.54 8.86 -19.43
N LYS A 327 1.77 9.93 -19.17
CA LYS A 327 0.56 9.90 -18.32
C LYS A 327 -0.73 9.66 -19.11
N ARG A 328 -0.71 9.98 -20.40
CA ARG A 328 -1.86 9.94 -21.31
C ARG A 328 -1.37 9.50 -22.68
N GLU A 329 -2.19 8.81 -23.45
CA GLU A 329 -1.81 8.40 -24.80
C GLU A 329 -1.41 9.61 -25.64
N LEU A 330 -0.24 9.53 -26.28
CA LEU A 330 0.30 10.57 -27.17
C LEU A 330 0.60 9.96 -28.54
N ALA A 331 0.50 10.78 -29.60
CA ALA A 331 0.90 10.36 -30.93
C ALA A 331 2.38 9.99 -30.99
N TYR A 332 2.77 9.13 -31.92
CA TYR A 332 4.18 8.89 -32.25
C TYR A 332 4.93 10.20 -32.53
N ASP A 333 6.20 10.24 -32.12
CA ASP A 333 7.11 11.35 -32.40
C ASP A 333 8.49 10.76 -32.76
N PRO A 334 9.00 10.99 -34.00
CA PRO A 334 10.28 10.43 -34.42
C PRO A 334 11.48 10.98 -33.64
N ALA A 335 11.29 12.05 -32.86
CA ALA A 335 12.31 12.61 -31.98
C ALA A 335 12.29 12.01 -30.55
N VAL A 336 11.42 11.04 -30.28
CA VAL A 336 11.24 10.45 -28.94
C VAL A 336 11.41 8.93 -29.02
N ASN A 337 12.46 8.40 -28.39
CA ASN A 337 12.65 6.96 -28.27
C ASN A 337 11.77 6.42 -27.13
N ILE A 338 11.13 5.27 -27.34
CA ILE A 338 10.50 4.48 -26.27
C ILE A 338 11.52 3.44 -25.81
N VAL A 339 11.85 3.45 -24.52
CA VAL A 339 12.91 2.60 -23.94
C VAL A 339 12.37 1.55 -22.96
N GLY A 340 11.09 1.64 -22.61
CA GLY A 340 10.43 0.71 -21.71
C GLY A 340 9.00 1.11 -21.41
N LYS A 341 8.35 0.35 -20.53
CA LYS A 341 7.00 0.62 -20.07
C LYS A 341 6.84 0.19 -18.61
N VAL A 342 6.32 1.09 -17.78
CA VAL A 342 5.92 0.80 -16.40
C VAL A 342 4.81 -0.26 -16.41
N ILE A 343 4.89 -1.23 -15.50
CA ILE A 343 3.90 -2.30 -15.39
C ILE A 343 2.53 -1.77 -14.99
N ALA A 344 1.47 -2.53 -15.31
CA ALA A 344 0.09 -2.13 -15.12
C ALA A 344 -0.21 -1.75 -13.65
N GLU A 345 0.35 -2.54 -12.72
CA GLU A 345 0.14 -2.45 -11.28
C GLU A 345 0.71 -1.14 -10.69
N ASP A 346 1.74 -0.57 -11.32
CA ASP A 346 2.42 0.65 -10.88
C ASP A 346 1.97 1.90 -11.65
N LEU A 347 1.12 1.77 -12.68
CA LEU A 347 0.61 2.93 -13.45
C LEU A 347 -0.04 4.02 -12.58
N PRO A 348 -0.77 3.71 -11.47
CA PRO A 348 -1.28 4.74 -10.58
C PRO A 348 -0.19 5.63 -9.99
N LEU A 349 1.02 5.11 -9.71
CA LEU A 349 2.13 5.90 -9.16
C LEU A 349 2.51 7.06 -10.09
N ILE A 350 2.44 6.86 -11.41
CA ILE A 350 2.73 7.88 -12.42
C ILE A 350 1.75 9.06 -12.30
N GLN A 351 0.48 8.77 -11.99
CA GLN A 351 -0.54 9.82 -11.82
C GLN A 351 -0.36 10.58 -10.51
N HIS A 352 0.15 9.91 -9.48
CA HIS A 352 0.32 10.44 -8.13
C HIS A 352 1.70 11.08 -7.87
N LEU A 353 2.63 10.96 -8.81
CA LEU A 353 3.98 11.50 -8.67
C LEU A 353 3.96 13.04 -8.63
N LYS A 354 4.28 13.59 -7.47
CA LYS A 354 4.17 15.01 -7.15
C LYS A 354 5.37 15.80 -7.67
N PRO A 355 5.20 17.13 -7.87
CA PRO A 355 6.31 18.02 -8.20
C PRO A 355 7.45 17.88 -7.18
N GLY A 356 8.66 17.61 -7.67
CA GLY A 356 9.86 17.49 -6.84
C GLY A 356 10.09 16.11 -6.21
N GLU A 357 9.20 15.14 -6.36
CA GLU A 357 9.42 13.76 -5.88
C GLU A 357 10.50 13.07 -6.71
N THR A 358 11.30 12.25 -6.02
CA THR A 358 12.34 11.42 -6.62
C THR A 358 11.80 10.07 -7.02
N PHE A 359 12.26 9.57 -8.17
CA PHE A 359 11.86 8.26 -8.68
C PHE A 359 13.00 7.55 -9.38
N SER A 360 12.91 6.22 -9.41
CA SER A 360 13.84 5.34 -10.10
C SER A 360 13.07 4.26 -10.86
N PHE A 361 13.77 3.48 -11.68
CA PHE A 361 13.19 2.35 -12.39
C PHE A 361 13.84 1.04 -11.95
N LYS A 362 13.02 0.00 -11.85
CA LYS A 362 13.49 -1.37 -11.63
C LYS A 362 12.97 -2.26 -12.75
N HIS A 363 13.88 -2.99 -13.39
CA HIS A 363 13.49 -3.96 -14.41
C HIS A 363 12.76 -5.13 -13.77
N VAL A 364 11.61 -5.50 -14.32
CA VAL A 364 10.94 -6.76 -14.01
C VAL A 364 11.08 -7.72 -15.20
N ALA A 365 11.64 -8.90 -14.93
CA ALA A 365 11.74 -9.93 -15.94
C ALA A 365 10.33 -10.37 -16.34
N SER A 366 10.06 -10.48 -17.64
CA SER A 366 8.83 -11.11 -18.11
C SER A 366 8.83 -12.55 -17.61
N HIS A 367 7.82 -12.94 -16.82
CA HIS A 367 7.52 -14.35 -16.67
C HIS A 367 7.19 -14.85 -18.07
N LYS A 368 8.09 -15.64 -18.67
CA LYS A 368 7.68 -16.49 -19.78
C LYS A 368 6.61 -17.40 -19.19
N GLU A 369 5.36 -17.17 -19.57
CA GLU A 369 4.33 -18.18 -19.44
C GLU A 369 4.86 -19.42 -20.18
N THR A 370 5.29 -20.42 -19.40
CA THR A 370 5.61 -21.76 -19.89
C THR A 370 4.39 -22.63 -19.79
#